data_AF-A0A954TFI9-F1
#
_entry.id   AF-A0A954TFI9-F1
#
_cell.length_a   1.000
_cell.length_b   1.000
_cell.length_c   1.000
_cell.angle_alpha   90.00
_cell.angle_beta   90.00
_cell.angle_gamma   90.00
#
_symmetry.space_group_name_H-M   'P 1'
#
loop_
_entity.id
_entity.type
_entity.pdbx_description
1 polymer ?
#
loop_
_entity_poly.entity_id
_entity_poly.type
_entity_poly.pdbx_seq_one_letter_code
_entity_poly.pdbx_strand_id
1 'polypeptide(L)'
;MSDEQRAQPDRSSAEETTFSAKKSSPDLLRHVLEATLAQGETDMTAEEWQSLQAIAREHREAQLPIDRAAPLLVAALLATRFPDLARPETHAQMCQRISDSLCGDPTAMQRLKTFWNQLSESVS
;
A
#
# COMPACT_ATOMS: atom_id res chain seq x y z
N MET A 1 47.64 31.30 -25.09
CA MET A 1 46.81 32.11 -24.18
C MET A 1 45.57 31.31 -23.92
N SER A 2 45.37 30.97 -22.65
CA SER A 2 44.36 30.08 -22.11
C SER A 2 42.99 30.77 -21.95
N ASP A 3 41.99 29.90 -21.81
CA ASP A 3 40.75 30.00 -21.03
C ASP A 3 39.92 31.29 -21.07
N GLU A 4 38.67 31.14 -21.49
CA GLU A 4 37.53 31.81 -20.85
C GLU A 4 36.18 31.15 -21.27
N GLN A 5 35.57 30.41 -20.33
CA GLN A 5 34.11 30.30 -20.07
C GLN A 5 33.20 29.61 -21.12
N ARG A 6 32.19 28.80 -20.77
CA ARG A 6 31.40 28.72 -19.54
C ARG A 6 30.62 27.39 -19.52
N ALA A 7 30.46 26.85 -18.31
CA ALA A 7 29.62 25.71 -17.98
C ALA A 7 28.14 25.92 -18.35
N GLN A 8 27.49 24.84 -18.83
CA GLN A 8 26.13 24.49 -18.43
C GLN A 8 26.00 22.95 -18.38
N PRO A 9 25.89 22.34 -17.19
CA PRO A 9 25.10 21.13 -17.04
C PRO A 9 23.61 21.51 -17.01
N ASP A 10 22.75 20.52 -16.84
CA ASP A 10 21.31 20.66 -16.60
C ASP A 10 20.41 20.86 -17.82
N ARG A 11 19.95 19.71 -18.34
CA ARG A 11 18.54 19.32 -18.18
C ARG A 11 18.47 17.82 -17.94
N SER A 12 18.80 17.42 -16.71
CA SER A 12 18.28 16.16 -16.21
C SER A 12 16.76 16.34 -16.18
N SER A 13 16.05 15.60 -17.02
CA SER A 13 14.59 15.46 -16.94
C SER A 13 14.26 14.80 -15.61
N ALA A 14 14.29 15.60 -14.54
CA ALA A 14 13.52 15.31 -13.37
C ALA A 14 12.06 15.51 -13.80
N GLU A 15 11.41 14.40 -14.16
CA GLU A 15 9.97 14.28 -14.10
C GLU A 15 9.55 14.54 -12.65
N GLU A 16 9.44 15.84 -12.35
CA GLU A 16 8.87 16.36 -11.13
C GLU A 16 7.39 16.00 -11.18
N THR A 17 7.11 14.78 -10.73
CA THR A 17 5.78 14.24 -10.46
C THR A 17 5.11 15.21 -9.51
N THR A 18 4.35 16.11 -10.13
CA THR A 18 3.68 17.21 -9.46
C THR A 18 2.61 16.58 -8.60
N PHE A 19 2.93 16.38 -7.33
CA PHE A 19 2.06 15.79 -6.33
C PHE A 19 0.97 16.82 -6.00
N SER A 20 -0.07 16.87 -6.85
CA SER A 20 -1.24 17.70 -6.61
C SER A 20 -1.98 17.17 -5.39
N ALA A 21 -1.88 17.89 -4.28
CA ALA A 21 -2.54 17.64 -2.99
C ALA A 21 -4.09 17.76 -3.03
N LYS A 22 -4.71 17.61 -4.20
CA LYS A 22 -6.18 17.61 -4.42
C LYS A 22 -6.77 16.22 -4.64
N LYS A 23 -5.97 15.16 -4.57
CA LYS A 23 -6.50 13.78 -4.56
C LYS A 23 -7.11 13.53 -3.19
N SER A 24 -8.43 13.31 -3.16
CA SER A 24 -9.21 12.97 -1.97
C SER A 24 -8.50 11.90 -1.14
N SER A 25 -8.58 11.97 0.19
CA SER A 25 -8.02 10.97 1.12
C SER A 25 -8.14 9.50 0.66
N PRO A 26 -9.27 9.02 0.07
CA PRO A 26 -9.36 7.66 -0.46
C PRO A 26 -8.45 7.36 -1.67
N ASP A 27 -8.23 8.31 -2.57
CA ASP A 27 -7.33 8.13 -3.73
C ASP A 27 -5.87 8.06 -3.31
N LEU A 28 -5.49 8.86 -2.30
CA LEU A 28 -4.16 8.82 -1.71
C LEU A 28 -3.93 7.47 -1.02
N LEU A 29 -4.89 6.99 -0.24
CA LEU A 29 -4.82 5.70 0.44
C LEU A 29 -4.77 4.53 -0.54
N ARG A 30 -5.56 4.60 -1.62
CA ARG A 30 -5.48 3.62 -2.72
C ARG A 30 -4.08 3.62 -3.35
N HIS A 31 -3.50 4.79 -3.62
CA HIS A 31 -2.15 4.87 -4.19
C HIS A 31 -1.07 4.35 -3.24
N VAL A 32 -1.17 4.65 -1.94
CA VAL A 32 -0.24 4.11 -0.93
C VAL A 32 -0.36 2.59 -0.85
N LEU A 33 -1.57 2.05 -0.94
CA LEU A 33 -1.79 0.60 -0.98
C LEU A 33 -1.31 -0.03 -2.29
N GLU A 34 -1.58 0.58 -3.44
CA GLU A 34 -1.08 0.14 -4.73
C GLU A 34 0.46 0.16 -4.77
N ALA A 35 1.09 1.18 -4.19
CA ALA A 35 2.53 1.26 -4.04
C ALA A 35 3.06 0.16 -3.09
N THR A 36 2.41 -0.04 -1.94
CA THR A 36 2.75 -1.10 -0.98
C THR A 36 2.60 -2.50 -1.60
N LEU A 37 1.56 -2.73 -2.40
CA LEU A 37 1.32 -3.98 -3.13
C LEU A 37 2.26 -4.15 -4.32
N ALA A 38 2.73 -3.07 -4.94
CA ALA A 38 3.66 -3.11 -6.07
C ALA A 38 5.13 -3.27 -5.64
N GLN A 39 5.50 -2.75 -4.47
CA GLN A 39 6.87 -2.73 -3.96
C GLN A 39 7.14 -3.77 -2.87
N GLY A 40 6.28 -4.80 -2.72
CA GLY A 40 6.29 -5.81 -1.65
C GLY A 40 7.64 -6.07 -0.95
N GLU A 41 7.61 -6.19 0.38
CA GLU A 41 8.74 -6.25 1.35
C GLU A 41 9.73 -5.08 1.33
N THR A 42 10.00 -4.45 0.18
CA THR A 42 11.11 -3.49 0.02
C THR A 42 10.89 -2.13 0.72
N ASP A 43 9.64 -1.76 0.98
CA ASP A 43 9.26 -0.43 1.51
C ASP A 43 8.35 -0.52 2.76
N MET A 44 8.36 -1.69 3.41
CA MET A 44 7.47 -2.00 4.52
C MET A 44 8.28 -2.15 5.82
N THR A 45 7.79 -1.56 6.89
CA THR A 45 8.45 -1.67 8.19
C THR A 45 8.28 -3.09 8.75
N ALA A 46 9.19 -3.50 9.64
CA ALA A 46 9.06 -4.79 10.32
C ALA A 46 7.76 -4.91 11.12
N GLU A 47 7.25 -3.80 11.66
CA GLU A 47 5.99 -3.74 12.40
C GLU A 47 4.79 -3.92 11.48
N GLU A 48 4.77 -3.26 10.32
CA GLU A 48 3.76 -3.46 9.28
C GLU A 48 3.71 -4.92 8.84
N TRP A 49 4.87 -5.52 8.57
CA TRP A 49 4.95 -6.91 8.14
C TRP A 49 4.45 -7.88 9.21
N GLN A 50 4.85 -7.70 10.48
CA GLN A 50 4.38 -8.53 11.58
C GLN A 50 2.87 -8.43 11.80
N SER A 51 2.31 -7.22 11.68
CA SER A 51 0.86 -7.00 11.82
C SER A 51 0.08 -7.75 10.74
N LEU A 52 0.57 -7.74 9.50
CA LEU A 52 -0.03 -8.50 8.41
C LEU A 52 0.16 -10.02 8.60
N GLN A 53 1.34 -10.47 9.02
CA GLN A 53 1.58 -11.89 9.32
C GLN A 53 0.66 -12.41 10.43
N ALA A 54 0.30 -11.58 11.41
CA ALA A 54 -0.66 -11.96 12.45
C ALA A 54 -2.04 -12.28 11.86
N ILE A 55 -2.54 -11.46 10.93
CA ILE A 55 -3.78 -11.72 10.20
C ILE A 55 -3.70 -13.03 9.40
N ALA A 56 -2.58 -13.25 8.69
CA ALA A 56 -2.38 -14.49 7.93
C ALA A 56 -2.38 -15.73 8.83
N ARG A 57 -1.75 -15.65 10.02
CA ARG A 57 -1.75 -16.74 11.00
C ARG A 57 -3.13 -17.00 11.56
N GLU A 58 -3.85 -15.95 11.96
CA GLU A 58 -5.18 -16.06 12.57
C GLU A 58 -6.19 -16.70 11.59
N HIS A 59 -6.03 -16.47 10.30
CA HIS A 59 -6.95 -16.96 9.27
C HIS A 59 -6.43 -18.13 8.43
N ARG A 60 -5.29 -18.73 8.80
CA ARG A 60 -4.64 -19.83 8.07
C ARG A 60 -5.57 -21.03 7.89
N GLU A 61 -6.25 -21.45 8.96
CA GLU A 61 -7.12 -22.63 8.94
C GLU A 61 -8.44 -22.37 8.20
N ALA A 62 -8.87 -21.11 8.14
CA ALA A 62 -10.16 -20.73 7.57
C ALA A 62 -10.14 -20.59 6.04
N GLN A 63 -8.96 -20.67 5.39
CA GLN A 63 -8.79 -20.40 3.96
C GLN A 63 -9.55 -19.14 3.52
N LEU A 64 -9.37 -18.05 4.28
CA LEU A 64 -10.17 -16.85 4.13
C LEU A 64 -10.03 -16.31 2.69
N PRO A 65 -11.15 -16.12 1.97
CA PRO A 65 -11.09 -15.68 0.59
C PRO A 65 -10.66 -14.21 0.54
N ILE A 66 -10.03 -13.80 -0.57
CA ILE A 66 -9.32 -12.52 -0.68
C ILE A 66 -10.23 -11.30 -0.46
N ASP A 67 -11.51 -11.40 -0.83
CA ASP A 67 -12.55 -10.39 -0.62
C ASP A 67 -12.80 -10.10 0.87
N ARG A 68 -12.59 -11.09 1.73
CA ARG A 68 -12.68 -10.94 3.18
C ARG A 68 -11.34 -10.60 3.83
N ALA A 69 -10.23 -11.06 3.25
CA ALA A 69 -8.90 -10.71 3.72
C ALA A 69 -8.54 -9.25 3.39
N ALA A 70 -8.97 -8.73 2.25
CA ALA A 70 -8.68 -7.38 1.76
C ALA A 70 -8.95 -6.28 2.81
N PRO A 71 -10.13 -6.17 3.44
CA PRO A 71 -10.39 -5.13 4.44
C PRO A 71 -9.54 -5.30 5.70
N LEU A 72 -9.18 -6.52 6.08
CA LEU A 72 -8.32 -6.78 7.25
C LEU A 72 -6.89 -6.32 6.98
N LEU A 73 -6.35 -6.65 5.79
CA LEU A 73 -5.01 -6.24 5.39
C LEU A 73 -4.89 -4.71 5.29
N VAL A 74 -5.91 -4.06 4.71
CA VAL A 74 -6.00 -2.60 4.67
C VAL A 74 -6.05 -2.01 6.07
N ALA A 75 -6.88 -2.57 6.96
CA ALA A 75 -7.01 -2.08 8.33
C ALA A 75 -5.70 -2.21 9.12
N ALA A 76 -4.97 -3.32 8.98
CA ALA A 76 -3.66 -3.49 9.64
C ALA A 76 -2.62 -2.48 9.15
N LEU A 77 -2.52 -2.28 7.83
CA LEU A 77 -1.60 -1.29 7.24
C LEU A 77 -1.93 0.14 7.68
N LEU A 78 -3.22 0.48 7.78
CA LEU A 78 -3.64 1.80 8.23
C LEU A 78 -3.36 1.99 9.73
N ALA A 79 -3.61 0.97 10.54
CA ALA A 79 -3.37 1.04 11.98
C ALA A 79 -1.88 1.24 12.32
N THR A 80 -0.97 0.66 11.55
CA THR A 80 0.48 0.82 11.75
C THR A 80 0.99 2.17 11.22
N ARG A 81 0.52 2.63 10.05
CA ARG A 81 0.99 3.89 9.44
C ARG A 81 0.33 5.14 10.02
N PHE A 82 -0.89 5.00 10.51
CA PHE A 82 -1.71 6.10 11.00
C PHE A 82 -2.42 5.67 12.29
N PRO A 83 -1.70 5.47 13.40
CA PRO A 83 -2.29 5.01 14.66
C PRO A 83 -3.36 5.99 15.21
N ASP A 84 -3.27 7.28 14.85
CA ASP A 84 -4.24 8.32 15.22
C ASP A 84 -5.42 8.44 14.24
N LEU A 85 -5.61 7.48 13.34
CA LEU A 85 -6.75 7.53 12.42
C LEU A 85 -8.07 7.55 13.19
N ALA A 86 -9.08 8.18 12.58
CA ALA A 86 -10.38 8.49 13.17
C ALA A 86 -11.11 7.27 13.83
N ARG A 87 -12.22 7.57 14.52
CA ARG A 87 -13.07 6.61 15.25
C ARG A 87 -13.21 5.24 14.56
N PRO A 88 -13.25 4.12 15.31
CA PRO A 88 -13.24 2.75 14.77
C PRO A 88 -14.28 2.50 13.66
N GLU A 89 -15.46 3.07 13.79
CA GLU A 89 -16.54 2.93 12.79
C GLU A 89 -16.21 3.62 11.47
N THR A 90 -15.62 4.82 11.53
CA THR A 90 -15.17 5.57 10.35
C THR A 90 -14.00 4.86 9.69
N HIS A 91 -13.09 4.30 10.48
CA HIS A 91 -11.98 3.49 10.01
C HIS A 91 -12.46 2.24 9.25
N ALA A 92 -13.41 1.49 9.81
CA ALA A 92 -13.97 0.30 9.18
C ALA A 92 -14.65 0.61 7.83
N GLN A 93 -15.45 1.68 7.75
CA GLN A 93 -16.07 2.11 6.49
C GLN A 93 -15.04 2.52 5.44
N MET A 94 -13.95 3.17 5.87
CA MET A 94 -12.87 3.56 4.98
C MET A 94 -12.11 2.34 4.45
N CYS A 95 -11.77 1.39 5.32
CA CYS A 95 -11.15 0.12 4.93
C CYS A 95 -12.01 -0.63 3.91
N GLN A 96 -13.31 -0.75 4.18
CA GLN A 96 -14.24 -1.42 3.28
C GLN A 96 -14.26 -0.77 1.89
N ARG A 97 -14.37 0.57 1.80
CA ARG A 97 -14.39 1.27 0.51
C ARG A 97 -13.10 1.09 -0.28
N ILE A 98 -11.96 1.08 0.40
CA ILE A 98 -10.65 0.87 -0.23
C ILE A 98 -10.58 -0.57 -0.76
N SER A 99 -10.98 -1.55 0.05
CA SER A 99 -11.02 -2.95 -0.36
C SER A 99 -11.97 -3.19 -1.52
N ASP A 100 -13.17 -2.60 -1.51
CA ASP A 100 -14.12 -2.68 -2.61
C ASP A 100 -13.51 -2.11 -3.90
N SER A 101 -12.78 -1.00 -3.81
CA SER A 101 -12.07 -0.42 -4.96
C SER A 101 -10.94 -1.33 -5.46
N LEU A 102 -10.21 -1.99 -4.57
CA LEU A 102 -9.11 -2.91 -4.94
C LEU A 102 -9.65 -4.21 -5.55
N CYS A 103 -10.75 -4.73 -5.01
CA CYS A 103 -11.39 -5.93 -5.53
C CYS A 103 -12.16 -5.67 -6.84
N GLY A 104 -12.61 -4.42 -7.07
CA GLY A 104 -13.26 -3.99 -8.31
C GLY A 104 -12.30 -3.78 -9.48
N ASP A 105 -11.01 -3.51 -9.23
CA ASP A 105 -9.97 -3.49 -10.26
C ASP A 105 -9.30 -4.86 -10.39
N PRO A 106 -9.42 -5.55 -11.54
CA PRO A 106 -8.81 -6.87 -11.72
C PRO A 106 -7.29 -6.86 -11.54
N THR A 107 -6.61 -5.76 -11.84
CA THR A 107 -5.15 -5.66 -11.69
C THR A 107 -4.77 -5.56 -10.22
N ALA A 108 -5.37 -4.64 -9.47
CA ALA A 108 -5.18 -4.52 -8.04
C ALA A 108 -5.58 -5.82 -7.30
N MET A 109 -6.68 -6.46 -7.71
CA MET A 109 -7.13 -7.72 -7.12
C MET A 109 -6.09 -8.84 -7.31
N GLN A 110 -5.48 -8.96 -8.48
CA GLN A 110 -4.42 -9.95 -8.71
C GLN A 110 -3.18 -9.67 -7.86
N ARG A 111 -2.76 -8.41 -7.75
CA ARG A 111 -1.64 -8.03 -6.87
C ARG A 111 -1.93 -8.36 -5.41
N LEU A 112 -3.14 -8.07 -4.95
CA LEU A 112 -3.57 -8.35 -3.58
C LEU A 112 -3.61 -9.87 -3.31
N LYS A 113 -4.07 -10.68 -4.27
CA LYS A 113 -4.02 -12.15 -4.17
C LYS A 113 -2.58 -12.65 -4.07
N THR A 114 -1.69 -12.18 -4.94
CA THR A 114 -0.26 -12.55 -4.90
C THR A 114 0.35 -12.20 -3.55
N PHE A 115 0.10 -10.99 -3.06
CA PHE A 115 0.57 -10.53 -1.76
C PHE A 115 0.05 -11.39 -0.61
N TRP A 116 -1.26 -11.68 -0.60
CA TRP A 116 -1.87 -12.54 0.43
C TRP A 116 -1.30 -13.97 0.43
N ASN A 117 -1.03 -14.52 -0.75
CA ASN A 117 -0.40 -15.83 -0.88
C ASN A 117 1.03 -15.80 -0.32
N GLN A 118 1.85 -14.81 -0.69
CA GLN A 118 3.21 -14.64 -0.15
C GLN A 118 3.20 -14.50 1.37
N LEU A 119 2.29 -13.71 1.91
CA LEU A 119 2.11 -13.52 3.34
C LEU A 119 1.75 -14.84 4.04
N SER A 120 0.81 -15.60 3.46
CA SER A 120 0.37 -16.90 3.98
C SER A 120 1.47 -17.97 3.93
N GLU A 121 2.32 -17.95 2.90
CA GLU A 121 3.50 -18.80 2.79
C GLU A 121 4.57 -18.42 3.81
N SER A 122 4.78 -17.13 4.07
CA SER A 122 5.80 -16.65 5.03
C SER A 122 5.54 -17.05 6.49
N VAL A 123 4.28 -17.38 6.82
CA VAL A 123 3.87 -17.80 8.16
C VAL A 123 3.61 -19.31 8.25
N SER A 124 3.90 -20.05 7.18
CA SER A 124 3.69 -21.50 7.11
C SER A 124 4.77 -22.30 7.79
#